data_AF-A0A5J4U0T5-F1
#
_entry.id   AF-A0A5J4U0T5-F1
#
_cell.length_a   1.000
_cell.length_b   1.000
_cell.length_c   1.000
_cell.angle_alpha   90.00
_cell.angle_beta   90.00
_cell.angle_gamma   90.00
#
_symmetry.space_group_name_H-M   'P 1'
#
loop_
_entity.id
_entity.type
_entity.pdbx_description
1 polymer ?
#
loop_
_entity_poly.entity_id
_entity_poly.type
_entity_poly.pdbx_seq_one_letter_code
_entity_poly.pdbx_strand_id
1 'polypeptide(L)'
;MQTQVGFSQPSRCCAAVHSSAQPSFLVSTTSLGENEIYLIQYDSVTNSAAIKKIYVHPAEIRSLAINISDPSILFTSSIEFEKGGITQMFKLRDNFPSNKIGDIELKSTIPHEELSEIVLSPFNSHHLCLHSISGLYLFEENEGEWNKIQHYPSAACKTTLAASWCESGEEMSNNILTSNLNHILITDLREKESHILVNSAHIGEVTRIATTSSKSGGNKFLFASGGKEGDIKLWDLRMPIQIQEDRIDQKEEIKEENEDVLKQIESLYSNSVGKVVGRHRHWY
;
A
#
# COMPACT_ATOMS: atom_id res chain seq x y z
N MET A 1 -15.50 3.55 26.37
CA MET A 1 -15.60 4.99 26.03
C MET A 1 -15.05 5.15 24.63
N GLN A 2 -15.72 5.88 23.73
CA GLN A 2 -15.32 6.04 22.33
C GLN A 2 -14.97 7.52 22.11
N THR A 3 -13.75 7.81 21.67
CA THR A 3 -13.34 9.15 21.25
C THR A 3 -13.43 9.22 19.73
N GLN A 4 -14.30 10.09 19.21
CA GLN A 4 -14.50 10.28 17.77
C GLN A 4 -13.76 11.54 17.32
N VAL A 5 -12.92 11.40 16.29
CA VAL A 5 -12.25 12.50 15.61
C VAL A 5 -12.92 12.71 14.25
N GLY A 6 -13.44 13.92 14.02
CA GLY A 6 -14.06 14.29 12.74
C GLY A 6 -13.13 15.15 11.90
N PHE A 7 -13.11 14.90 10.60
CA PHE A 7 -12.45 15.74 9.61
C PHE A 7 -13.50 16.44 8.75
N SER A 8 -13.21 17.65 8.28
CA SER A 8 -14.06 18.37 7.31
C SER A 8 -14.06 17.70 5.93
N GLN A 9 -13.04 16.89 5.64
CA GLN A 9 -12.83 16.19 4.38
C GLN A 9 -12.77 14.66 4.61
N PRO A 10 -13.12 13.84 3.60
CA PRO A 10 -13.00 12.39 3.72
C PRO A 10 -11.52 11.99 3.90
N SER A 11 -11.27 11.13 4.89
CA SER A 11 -9.97 10.49 5.08
C SER A 11 -9.72 9.45 3.99
N ARG A 12 -8.49 9.40 3.47
CA ARG A 12 -8.12 8.49 2.38
C ARG A 12 -7.31 7.29 2.84
N CYS A 13 -6.23 7.53 3.56
CA CYS A 13 -5.44 6.47 4.18
C CYS A 13 -4.94 6.90 5.55
N CYS A 14 -4.60 5.91 6.38
CA CYS A 14 -4.07 6.13 7.71
C CYS A 14 -2.92 5.17 8.00
N ALA A 15 -1.95 5.62 8.79
CA ALA A 15 -0.85 4.80 9.28
C ALA A 15 -0.73 4.96 10.79
N ALA A 16 -0.55 3.85 11.49
CA ALA A 16 -0.19 3.89 12.90
C ALA A 16 1.29 4.31 13.06
N VAL A 17 1.54 5.16 14.05
CA VAL A 17 2.88 5.56 14.44
C VAL A 17 3.30 4.66 15.59
N HIS A 18 4.27 3.78 15.35
CA HIS A 18 4.85 2.96 16.41
C HIS A 18 5.86 3.77 17.23
N SER A 19 5.38 4.53 18.21
CA SER A 19 6.22 5.18 19.22
C SER A 19 5.74 4.82 20.63
N SER A 20 6.67 4.74 21.58
CA SER A 20 6.45 4.13 22.90
C SER A 20 5.71 5.00 23.93
N ALA A 21 5.43 6.28 23.63
CA ALA A 21 4.88 7.21 24.61
C ALA A 21 3.36 7.39 24.51
N GLN A 22 2.82 7.54 23.29
CA GLN A 22 1.40 7.81 23.06
C GLN A 22 0.94 7.21 21.72
N PRO A 23 -0.22 6.55 21.66
CA PRO A 23 -0.81 6.10 20.40
C PRO A 23 -0.97 7.28 19.46
N SER A 24 -0.33 7.21 18.30
CA SER A 24 -0.36 8.29 17.32
C SER A 24 -0.66 7.73 15.93
N PHE A 25 -1.30 8.52 15.09
CA PHE A 25 -1.75 8.10 13.75
C PHE A 25 -1.51 9.23 12.75
N LEU A 26 -1.01 8.88 11.57
CA LEU A 26 -1.07 9.77 10.43
C LEU A 26 -2.33 9.48 9.63
N VAL A 27 -3.01 10.53 9.18
CA VAL A 27 -4.20 10.44 8.33
C VAL A 27 -4.03 11.39 7.17
N SER A 28 -4.18 10.88 5.95
CA SER A 28 -4.32 11.72 4.76
C SER A 28 -5.79 11.98 4.46
N THR A 29 -6.06 13.14 3.87
CA THR A 29 -7.38 13.53 3.40
C THR A 29 -7.37 13.66 1.88
N THR A 30 -8.54 13.49 1.27
CA THR A 30 -8.76 13.72 -0.16
C THR A 30 -9.66 14.93 -0.35
N SER A 31 -9.14 15.97 -0.99
CA SER A 31 -9.94 17.04 -1.57
C SER A 31 -9.31 17.58 -2.85
N LEU A 32 -10.12 18.23 -3.68
CA LEU A 32 -9.68 18.98 -4.84
C LEU A 32 -8.83 20.17 -4.38
N GLY A 33 -7.52 19.96 -4.24
CA GLY A 33 -6.53 21.02 -4.01
C GLY A 33 -5.88 21.05 -2.63
N GLU A 34 -6.37 20.29 -1.65
CA GLU A 34 -5.78 20.23 -0.31
C GLU A 34 -5.61 18.76 0.13
N ASN A 35 -4.56 18.08 -0.37
CA ASN A 35 -4.22 16.71 0.05
C ASN A 35 -3.47 16.74 1.38
N GLU A 36 -4.18 17.04 2.46
CA GLU A 36 -3.56 17.32 3.75
C GLU A 36 -3.21 16.03 4.50
N ILE A 37 -2.07 16.05 5.19
CA ILE A 37 -1.65 15.02 6.13
C ILE A 37 -1.76 15.58 7.54
N TYR A 38 -2.47 14.84 8.38
CA TYR A 38 -2.69 15.13 9.79
C TYR A 38 -1.96 14.12 10.66
N LEU A 39 -1.37 14.59 11.75
CA LEU A 39 -1.03 13.77 12.91
C LEU A 39 -2.13 13.86 13.94
N ILE A 40 -2.61 12.69 14.37
CA ILE A 40 -3.47 12.53 15.55
C ILE A 40 -2.63 11.91 16.66
N GLN A 41 -2.59 12.53 17.83
CA GLN A 41 -1.98 11.97 19.04
C GLN A 41 -3.07 11.76 20.07
N TYR A 42 -3.23 10.52 20.53
CA TYR A 42 -4.22 10.15 21.51
C TYR A 42 -3.59 10.07 22.90
N ASP A 43 -4.16 10.82 23.83
CA ASP A 43 -3.81 10.78 25.23
C ASP A 43 -4.80 9.86 25.96
N SER A 44 -4.30 8.70 26.37
CA SER A 44 -5.08 7.69 27.10
C SER A 44 -5.47 8.13 28.50
N VAL A 45 -4.75 9.07 29.11
CA VAL A 45 -5.03 9.59 30.46
C VAL A 45 -6.19 10.57 30.42
N THR A 46 -6.19 11.49 29.45
CA THR A 46 -7.25 12.49 29.28
C THR A 46 -8.39 12.02 28.37
N ASN A 47 -8.26 10.84 27.74
CA ASN A 47 -9.20 10.31 26.75
C ASN A 47 -9.47 11.31 25.60
N SER A 48 -8.45 12.08 25.23
CA SER A 48 -8.54 13.17 24.26
C SER A 48 -7.56 12.96 23.10
N ALA A 49 -7.85 13.60 21.96
CA ALA A 49 -7.00 13.53 20.79
C ALA A 49 -6.55 14.93 20.37
N ALA A 50 -5.25 15.13 20.23
CA ALA A 50 -4.69 16.32 19.61
C ALA A 50 -4.54 16.06 18.10
N ILE A 51 -4.94 17.04 17.28
CA ILE A 51 -4.92 16.94 15.82
C ILE A 51 -4.06 18.08 15.29
N LYS A 52 -3.08 17.77 14.45
CA LYS A 52 -2.18 18.74 13.84
C LYS A 52 -2.02 18.47 12.36
N LYS A 53 -2.27 19.48 11.51
CA LYS A 53 -1.85 19.42 10.10
C LYS A 53 -0.34 19.53 10.02
N ILE A 54 0.30 18.59 9.32
CA ILE A 54 1.77 18.55 9.18
C ILE A 54 2.25 18.79 7.75
N TYR A 55 1.41 18.53 6.74
CA TYR A 55 1.80 18.70 5.33
C TYR A 55 0.58 18.89 4.43
N VAL A 56 0.78 19.55 3.29
CA VAL A 56 -0.17 19.57 2.17
C VAL A 56 0.55 18.99 0.96
N HIS A 57 0.09 17.83 0.51
CA HIS A 57 0.72 17.09 -0.57
C HIS A 57 0.24 17.62 -1.94
N PRO A 58 1.11 17.71 -2.95
CA PRO A 58 0.73 18.25 -4.26
C PRO A 58 -0.26 17.37 -5.02
N ALA A 59 -0.30 16.08 -4.68
CA ALA A 59 -1.12 15.06 -5.34
C ALA A 59 -1.93 14.20 -4.36
N GLU A 60 -2.93 13.49 -4.87
CA GLU A 60 -3.76 12.57 -4.08
C GLU A 60 -2.90 11.44 -3.48
N ILE A 61 -2.88 11.34 -2.15
CA ILE A 61 -2.13 10.29 -1.47
C ILE A 61 -2.95 9.00 -1.46
N ARG A 62 -2.37 7.93 -1.97
CA ARG A 62 -2.98 6.59 -2.03
C ARG A 62 -2.49 5.68 -0.93
N SER A 63 -1.22 5.81 -0.56
CA SER A 63 -0.62 5.05 0.53
C SER A 63 0.26 5.94 1.38
N LEU A 64 0.29 5.65 2.68
CA LEU A 64 1.10 6.37 3.65
C LEU A 64 1.67 5.35 4.63
N ALA A 65 2.97 5.43 4.92
CA ALA A 65 3.63 4.52 5.84
C ALA A 65 4.75 5.23 6.60
N ILE A 66 4.88 4.91 7.89
CA ILE A 66 6.00 5.37 8.72
C ILE A 66 7.00 4.23 8.86
N ASN A 67 8.28 4.56 8.76
CA ASN A 67 9.35 3.59 8.99
C ASN A 67 9.36 3.18 10.48
N ILE A 68 9.18 1.88 10.73
CA ILE A 68 9.06 1.32 12.08
C ILE A 68 10.40 1.40 12.84
N SER A 69 11.52 1.33 12.12
CA SER A 69 12.86 1.41 12.71
C SER A 69 13.32 2.86 12.94
N ASP A 70 12.84 3.79 12.11
CA ASP A 70 13.03 5.23 12.30
C ASP A 70 11.70 6.00 12.10
N PRO A 71 10.90 6.20 13.17
CA PRO A 71 9.60 6.87 13.08
C PRO A 71 9.63 8.34 12.60
N SER A 72 10.82 8.91 12.43
CA SER A 72 10.96 10.23 11.79
C SER A 72 10.93 10.17 10.27
N ILE A 73 10.89 8.97 9.66
CA ILE A 73 10.80 8.81 8.20
C ILE A 73 9.37 8.44 7.81
N LEU A 74 8.81 9.24 6.90
CA LEU A 74 7.48 9.08 6.33
C LEU A 74 7.59 8.82 4.83
N PHE A 75 6.86 7.81 4.34
CA PHE A 75 6.66 7.58 2.93
C PHE A 75 5.21 7.90 2.53
N THR A 76 5.06 8.58 1.40
CA THR A 76 3.77 8.74 0.72
C THR A 76 3.86 8.18 -0.68
N SER A 77 2.81 7.51 -1.15
CA SER A 77 2.65 7.15 -2.56
C SER A 77 1.42 7.85 -3.09
N SER A 78 1.57 8.47 -4.25
CA SER A 78 0.59 9.35 -4.86
C SER A 78 0.56 9.15 -6.38
N ILE A 79 -0.46 9.70 -7.03
CA ILE A 79 -0.54 9.75 -8.49
C ILE A 79 -0.59 11.19 -8.96
N GLU A 80 0.37 11.55 -9.80
CA GLU A 80 0.34 12.81 -10.53
C GLU A 80 -0.20 12.56 -11.93
N PHE A 81 -1.24 13.31 -12.31
CA PHE A 81 -1.77 13.28 -13.67
C PHE A 81 -0.63 13.53 -14.67
N GLU A 82 -0.55 12.72 -15.73
CA GLU A 82 0.51 12.73 -16.77
C GLU A 82 1.91 12.25 -16.35
N LYS A 83 2.23 12.13 -15.07
CA LYS A 83 3.57 11.70 -14.60
C LYS A 83 3.62 10.29 -13.98
N GLY A 84 2.46 9.66 -13.79
CA GLY A 84 2.36 8.34 -13.19
C GLY A 84 2.41 8.38 -11.67
N GLY A 85 2.83 7.27 -11.07
CA GLY A 85 2.94 7.13 -9.63
C GLY A 85 4.24 7.72 -9.08
N ILE A 86 4.16 8.34 -7.91
CA ILE A 86 5.34 8.89 -7.24
C ILE A 86 5.30 8.47 -5.78
N THR A 87 6.41 7.90 -5.31
CA THR A 87 6.66 7.66 -3.90
C THR A 87 7.68 8.67 -3.38
N GLN A 88 7.33 9.41 -2.32
CA GLN A 88 8.18 10.43 -1.71
C GLN A 88 8.58 10.00 -0.30
N MET A 89 9.86 10.17 0.03
CA MET A 89 10.39 9.97 1.37
C MET A 89 10.60 11.33 2.03
N PHE A 90 10.09 11.48 3.24
CA PHE A 90 10.22 12.68 4.04
C PHE A 90 10.88 12.39 5.38
N LYS A 91 11.66 13.35 5.86
CA LYS A 91 12.13 13.41 7.25
C LYS A 91 11.25 14.38 8.03
N LEU A 92 10.60 13.88 9.06
CA LEU A 92 9.85 14.66 10.03
C LEU A 92 10.87 15.32 10.99
N ARG A 93 10.92 16.66 11.02
CA ARG A 93 11.80 17.38 11.95
C ARG A 93 11.25 17.31 13.38
N ASP A 94 12.19 17.34 14.33
CA ASP A 94 11.99 17.17 15.78
C ASP A 94 11.61 15.75 16.23
N ASN A 95 11.88 15.45 17.50
CA ASN A 95 11.67 14.15 18.16
C ASN A 95 10.19 13.72 18.11
N PHE A 96 9.73 13.22 16.96
CA PHE A 96 8.42 12.62 16.79
C PHE A 96 8.27 11.44 17.78
N PRO A 97 7.23 11.41 18.64
CA PRO A 97 6.02 12.26 18.66
C PRO A 97 6.13 13.46 19.64
N SER A 98 6.77 14.56 19.26
CA SER A 98 6.73 15.80 20.06
C SER A 98 5.59 16.70 19.59
N ASN A 99 4.99 17.47 20.50
CA ASN A 99 3.99 18.49 20.15
C ASN A 99 4.56 19.60 19.23
N LYS A 100 5.88 19.59 19.00
CA LYS A 100 6.62 20.50 18.13
C LYS A 100 7.15 19.74 16.91
N ILE A 101 6.30 19.10 16.11
CA ILE A 101 6.75 18.66 14.78
C ILE A 101 7.01 19.90 13.94
N GLY A 102 8.29 20.17 13.68
CA GLY A 102 8.74 21.19 12.73
C GLY A 102 8.44 20.81 11.28
N ASP A 103 8.93 21.64 10.37
CA ASP A 103 8.79 21.46 8.91
C ASP A 103 9.13 20.02 8.48
N ILE A 104 8.27 19.44 7.65
CA ILE A 104 8.54 18.18 6.95
C ILE A 104 9.51 18.45 5.79
N GLU A 105 10.58 17.66 5.67
CA GLU A 105 11.60 17.83 4.64
C GLU A 105 11.57 16.68 3.64
N LEU A 106 11.36 16.97 2.35
CA LEU A 106 11.47 15.99 1.28
C LEU A 106 12.93 15.55 1.13
N LYS A 107 13.19 14.25 1.16
CA LYS A 107 14.53 13.65 1.07
C LYS A 107 14.79 12.93 -0.24
N SER A 108 13.82 12.15 -0.71
CA SER A 108 13.95 11.43 -1.98
C SER A 108 12.60 11.33 -2.68
N THR A 109 12.65 11.10 -3.98
CA THR A 109 11.48 10.87 -4.83
C THR A 109 11.77 9.68 -5.73
N ILE A 110 10.88 8.70 -5.69
CA ILE A 110 10.96 7.43 -6.42
C ILE A 110 9.83 7.45 -7.45
N PRO A 111 10.13 7.73 -8.72
CA PRO A 111 9.13 7.64 -9.78
C PRO A 111 8.79 6.18 -10.07
N HIS A 112 7.53 5.91 -10.37
CA HIS A 112 7.05 4.60 -10.80
C HIS A 112 5.87 4.75 -11.77
N GLU A 113 5.67 3.76 -12.63
CA GLU A 113 4.71 3.89 -13.74
C GLU A 113 3.25 3.79 -13.28
N GLU A 114 3.01 3.15 -12.14
CA GLU A 114 1.69 2.70 -11.72
C GLU A 114 1.30 3.22 -10.34
N LEU A 115 0.03 3.08 -9.99
CA LEU A 115 -0.42 3.22 -8.61
C LEU A 115 0.20 2.13 -7.73
N SER A 116 0.70 2.54 -6.57
CA SER A 116 1.38 1.62 -5.66
C SER A 116 0.91 1.79 -4.22
N GLU A 117 0.85 0.67 -3.51
CA GLU A 117 0.75 0.62 -2.06
C GLU A 117 2.15 0.44 -1.46
N ILE A 118 2.42 1.20 -0.40
CA ILE A 118 3.70 1.16 0.30
C ILE A 118 3.68 0.09 1.36
N VAL A 119 4.67 -0.79 1.32
CA VAL A 119 4.93 -1.78 2.35
C VAL A 119 6.36 -1.61 2.83
N LEU A 120 6.54 -1.26 4.10
CA LEU A 120 7.86 -1.05 4.69
C LEU A 120 8.32 -2.29 5.43
N SER A 121 9.63 -2.54 5.39
CA SER A 121 10.21 -3.56 6.25
C SER A 121 10.15 -3.13 7.71
N PRO A 122 9.62 -3.94 8.63
CA PRO A 122 9.66 -3.65 10.06
C PRO A 122 11.07 -3.81 10.67
N PHE A 123 12.04 -4.34 9.90
CA PHE A 123 13.37 -4.70 10.37
C PHE A 123 14.50 -3.95 9.66
N ASN A 124 14.37 -3.74 8.35
CA ASN A 124 15.37 -3.02 7.56
C ASN A 124 14.85 -1.64 7.13
N SER A 125 15.36 -0.57 7.73
CA SER A 125 15.00 0.80 7.36
C SER A 125 15.35 1.17 5.92
N HIS A 126 16.22 0.39 5.27
CA HIS A 126 16.68 0.59 3.90
C HIS A 126 15.86 -0.18 2.86
N HIS A 127 14.85 -0.97 3.28
CA HIS A 127 13.99 -1.71 2.34
C HIS A 127 12.59 -1.10 2.24
N LEU A 128 12.15 -0.91 1.01
CA LEU A 128 10.82 -0.44 0.64
C LEU A 128 10.24 -1.37 -0.42
N CYS A 129 9.03 -1.84 -0.19
CA CYS A 129 8.25 -2.56 -1.18
C CYS A 129 7.12 -1.68 -1.71
N LEU A 130 6.95 -1.66 -3.03
CA LEU A 130 5.81 -1.05 -3.71
C LEU A 130 4.99 -2.14 -4.38
N HIS A 131 3.76 -2.33 -3.93
CA HIS A 131 2.81 -3.25 -4.57
C HIS A 131 1.94 -2.48 -5.56
N SER A 132 2.01 -2.85 -6.83
CA SER A 132 1.22 -2.26 -7.92
C SER A 132 0.49 -3.34 -8.73
N ILE A 133 -0.23 -2.92 -9.78
CA ILE A 133 -1.00 -3.82 -10.64
C ILE A 133 -0.11 -4.80 -11.41
N SER A 134 1.12 -4.42 -11.73
CA SER A 134 2.13 -5.25 -12.40
C SER A 134 2.96 -6.12 -11.44
N GLY A 135 2.70 -6.04 -10.14
CA GLY A 135 3.31 -6.90 -9.13
C GLY A 135 4.01 -6.12 -8.02
N LEU A 136 5.06 -6.73 -7.46
CA LEU A 136 5.76 -6.21 -6.30
C LEU A 136 7.17 -5.75 -6.69
N TYR A 137 7.50 -4.52 -6.36
CA TYR A 137 8.83 -3.96 -6.56
C TYR A 137 9.55 -3.80 -5.22
N LEU A 138 10.76 -4.33 -5.13
CA LEU A 138 11.63 -4.16 -3.98
C LEU A 138 12.69 -3.10 -4.30
N PHE A 139 12.77 -2.11 -3.43
CA PHE A 139 13.76 -1.04 -3.45
C PHE A 139 14.67 -1.13 -2.24
N GLU A 140 15.93 -0.79 -2.46
CA GLU A 140 16.95 -0.64 -1.43
C GLU A 140 17.52 0.79 -1.46
N GLU A 141 17.65 1.37 -0.28
CA GLU A 141 18.30 2.66 -0.08
C GLU A 141 19.80 2.47 0.08
N ASN A 142 20.57 3.20 -0.73
CA ASN A 142 22.02 3.23 -0.69
C ASN A 142 22.47 4.69 -0.82
N GLU A 143 23.10 5.22 0.23
CA GLU A 143 23.68 6.58 0.28
C GLU A 143 22.70 7.72 -0.08
N GLY A 144 21.44 7.61 0.32
CA GLY A 144 20.37 8.58 0.06
C GLY A 144 19.54 8.27 -1.18
N GLU A 145 19.99 7.34 -2.02
CA GLU A 145 19.36 6.99 -3.29
C GLU A 145 18.62 5.65 -3.19
N TRP A 146 17.40 5.61 -3.73
CA TRP A 146 16.56 4.42 -3.72
C TRP A 146 16.61 3.72 -5.06
N ASN A 147 17.11 2.49 -5.06
CA ASN A 147 17.32 1.71 -6.27
C ASN A 147 16.37 0.51 -6.30
N LYS A 148 15.71 0.30 -7.43
CA LYS A 148 14.93 -0.91 -7.66
C LYS A 148 15.90 -2.09 -7.80
N ILE A 149 15.86 -3.01 -6.84
CA ILE A 149 16.73 -4.20 -6.84
C ILE A 149 16.02 -5.45 -7.38
N GLN A 150 14.69 -5.50 -7.25
CA GLN A 150 13.94 -6.66 -7.73
C GLN A 150 12.49 -6.33 -8.11
N HIS A 151 11.94 -7.14 -9.01
CA HIS A 151 10.53 -7.15 -9.39
C HIS A 151 10.03 -8.59 -9.32
N TYR A 152 8.93 -8.78 -8.60
CA TYR A 152 8.19 -10.03 -8.52
C TYR A 152 6.88 -9.82 -9.30
N PRO A 153 6.83 -10.27 -10.57
CA PRO A 153 5.62 -10.10 -11.38
C PRO A 153 4.49 -10.91 -10.75
N SER A 154 3.35 -10.26 -10.54
CA SER A 154 2.11 -10.96 -10.19
C SER A 154 1.29 -11.16 -11.45
N ALA A 155 0.52 -12.25 -11.52
CA ALA A 155 -0.64 -12.27 -12.41
C ALA A 155 -1.46 -10.99 -12.10
N ALA A 156 -1.70 -10.18 -13.13
CA ALA A 156 -2.09 -8.77 -13.00
C ALA A 156 -3.12 -8.54 -11.88
N CYS A 157 -2.74 -7.77 -10.86
CA CYS A 157 -3.64 -7.40 -9.78
C CYS A 157 -4.58 -6.33 -10.34
N LYS A 158 -5.82 -6.70 -10.70
CA LYS A 158 -6.65 -5.86 -11.57
C LYS A 158 -7.28 -4.63 -10.88
N THR A 159 -7.33 -4.56 -9.55
CA THR A 159 -8.20 -3.56 -8.87
C THR A 159 -7.70 -3.02 -7.52
N THR A 160 -7.56 -3.84 -6.47
CA THR A 160 -7.22 -3.39 -5.11
C THR A 160 -5.84 -3.85 -4.71
N LEU A 161 -5.03 -2.86 -4.37
CA LEU A 161 -3.74 -3.03 -3.74
C LEU A 161 -4.00 -3.11 -2.24
N ALA A 162 -3.84 -4.32 -1.70
CA ALA A 162 -3.70 -4.57 -0.28
C ALA A 162 -2.43 -5.38 -0.06
N ALA A 163 -1.53 -4.91 0.79
CA ALA A 163 -0.28 -5.58 1.01
C ALA A 163 0.25 -5.36 2.42
N SER A 164 0.97 -6.36 2.91
CA SER A 164 1.51 -6.34 4.27
C SER A 164 2.79 -7.16 4.37
N TRP A 165 3.75 -6.65 5.13
CA TRP A 165 4.98 -7.39 5.42
C TRP A 165 4.69 -8.45 6.48
N CYS A 166 5.01 -9.70 6.20
CA CYS A 166 4.92 -10.79 7.15
C CYS A 166 6.27 -11.45 7.34
N GLU A 167 6.55 -11.79 8.58
CA GLU A 167 7.66 -12.67 8.90
C GLU A 167 7.10 -14.09 9.03
N SER A 168 7.61 -15.06 8.30
CA SER A 168 7.19 -16.45 8.49
C SER A 168 8.39 -17.38 8.71
N GLY A 169 8.17 -18.44 9.48
CA GLY A 169 9.16 -19.51 9.69
C GLY A 169 10.14 -19.24 10.85
N GLU A 170 10.91 -20.29 11.19
CA GLU A 170 11.99 -20.22 12.18
C GLU A 170 13.19 -19.39 11.69
N GLU A 171 13.35 -19.27 10.36
CA GLU A 171 14.43 -18.52 9.71
C GLU A 171 14.10 -17.05 9.43
N MET A 172 12.94 -16.55 9.88
CA MET A 172 12.49 -15.18 9.61
C MET A 172 12.44 -14.86 8.10
N SER A 173 11.78 -15.73 7.32
CA SER A 173 11.59 -15.47 5.88
C SER A 173 10.87 -14.13 5.67
N ASN A 174 11.44 -13.30 4.80
CA ASN A 174 10.93 -11.96 4.49
C ASN A 174 9.81 -12.12 3.47
N ASN A 175 8.59 -12.33 3.94
CA ASN A 175 7.45 -12.49 3.05
C ASN A 175 6.66 -11.20 2.91
N ILE A 176 6.14 -10.97 1.71
CA ILE A 176 5.12 -9.96 1.47
C ILE A 176 3.82 -10.69 1.11
N LEU A 177 2.76 -10.36 1.84
CA LEU A 177 1.41 -10.76 1.48
C LEU A 177 0.85 -9.67 0.59
N THR A 178 0.37 -10.04 -0.59
CA THR A 178 -0.31 -9.13 -1.51
C THR A 178 -1.68 -9.70 -1.87
N SER A 179 -2.66 -8.83 -2.05
CA SER A 179 -3.93 -9.20 -2.67
C SER A 179 -3.73 -9.44 -4.16
N ASN A 180 -4.49 -10.39 -4.69
CA ASN A 180 -4.72 -10.52 -6.12
C ASN A 180 -6.18 -10.88 -6.35
N LEU A 181 -7.02 -9.89 -6.68
CA LEU A 181 -8.47 -10.05 -6.73
C LEU A 181 -8.99 -10.63 -5.40
N ASN A 182 -9.57 -11.84 -5.42
CA ASN A 182 -10.10 -12.54 -4.26
C ASN A 182 -9.09 -13.54 -3.64
N HIS A 183 -7.84 -13.53 -4.10
CA HIS A 183 -6.74 -14.36 -3.63
C HIS A 183 -5.74 -13.55 -2.81
N ILE A 184 -4.89 -14.28 -2.07
CA ILE A 184 -3.72 -13.72 -1.39
C ILE A 184 -2.49 -14.45 -1.90
N LEU A 185 -1.49 -13.69 -2.34
CA LEU A 185 -0.17 -14.19 -2.71
C LEU A 185 0.78 -13.94 -1.55
N ILE A 186 1.54 -14.96 -1.18
CA ILE A 186 2.63 -14.86 -0.22
C ILE A 186 3.92 -14.99 -1.03
N THR A 187 4.72 -13.93 -1.07
CA THR A 187 5.95 -13.86 -1.86
C THR A 187 7.15 -13.89 -0.92
N ASP A 188 8.02 -14.91 -1.05
CA ASP A 188 9.29 -14.93 -0.33
C ASP A 188 10.31 -14.05 -1.05
N LEU A 189 10.76 -12.97 -0.40
CA LEU A 189 11.73 -12.05 -0.99
C LEU A 189 13.13 -12.66 -1.18
N ARG A 190 13.38 -13.88 -0.71
CA ARG A 190 14.63 -14.62 -0.93
C ARG A 190 14.59 -15.41 -2.24
N GLU A 191 13.40 -15.75 -2.72
CA GLU A 191 13.19 -16.64 -3.86
C GLU A 191 12.45 -15.90 -4.98
N LYS A 192 13.06 -15.81 -6.16
CA LYS A 192 12.56 -14.90 -7.21
C LYS A 192 11.22 -15.31 -7.83
N GLU A 193 10.84 -16.59 -7.73
CA GLU A 193 9.73 -17.19 -8.46
C GLU A 193 8.82 -18.06 -7.59
N SER A 194 9.01 -18.07 -6.27
CA SER A 194 8.12 -18.82 -5.38
C SER A 194 7.06 -17.91 -4.78
N HIS A 195 5.81 -18.23 -5.12
CA HIS A 195 4.64 -17.65 -4.49
C HIS A 195 3.80 -18.78 -3.93
N ILE A 196 3.31 -18.60 -2.70
CA ILE A 196 2.24 -19.43 -2.18
C ILE A 196 0.93 -18.71 -2.47
N LEU A 197 0.05 -19.36 -3.23
CA LEU A 197 -1.29 -18.85 -3.52
C LEU A 197 -2.29 -19.37 -2.50
N VAL A 198 -2.90 -18.45 -1.76
CA VAL A 198 -4.12 -18.71 -0.97
C VAL A 198 -5.32 -18.53 -1.89
N ASN A 199 -5.72 -19.63 -2.52
CA ASN A 199 -6.82 -19.62 -3.47
C ASN A 199 -8.17 -19.33 -2.76
N SER A 200 -9.05 -18.56 -3.42
CA SER A 200 -10.37 -18.16 -2.93
C SER A 200 -10.37 -17.67 -1.48
N ALA A 201 -9.39 -16.84 -1.13
CA ALA A 201 -9.26 -16.28 0.21
C ALA A 201 -10.54 -15.57 0.62
N HIS A 202 -11.17 -14.85 -0.30
CA HIS A 202 -12.46 -14.19 -0.13
C HIS A 202 -13.43 -14.53 -1.28
N ILE A 203 -14.73 -14.30 -1.09
CA ILE A 203 -15.72 -14.43 -2.18
C ILE A 203 -15.58 -13.22 -3.11
N GLY A 204 -15.43 -12.05 -2.51
CA GLY A 204 -15.11 -10.82 -3.20
C GLY A 204 -13.62 -10.53 -3.18
N GLU A 205 -13.29 -9.36 -3.71
CA GLU A 205 -11.94 -8.84 -3.72
C GLU A 205 -11.38 -8.63 -2.30
N VAL A 206 -10.12 -9.01 -2.09
CA VAL A 206 -9.36 -8.71 -0.88
C VAL A 206 -9.05 -7.22 -0.87
N THR A 207 -9.60 -6.53 0.12
CA THR A 207 -9.49 -5.07 0.25
C THR A 207 -8.38 -4.65 1.19
N ARG A 208 -8.03 -5.48 2.19
CA ARG A 208 -6.99 -5.19 3.18
C ARG A 208 -6.32 -6.47 3.66
N ILE A 209 -5.03 -6.35 3.98
CA ILE A 209 -4.24 -7.39 4.63
C ILE A 209 -3.50 -6.73 5.80
N ALA A 210 -3.55 -7.34 6.98
CA ALA A 210 -2.85 -6.87 8.16
C ALA A 210 -2.14 -8.05 8.82
N THR A 211 -0.84 -7.92 9.01
CA THR A 211 -0.01 -8.91 9.71
C THR A 211 0.24 -8.44 11.14
N THR A 212 0.49 -9.39 12.03
CA THR A 212 1.02 -9.04 13.35
C THR A 212 2.53 -8.88 13.21
N SER A 213 3.05 -7.65 13.32
CA SER A 213 4.49 -7.46 13.51
C SER A 213 4.78 -7.54 15.01
N SER A 214 5.68 -8.43 15.41
CA SER A 214 6.12 -8.45 16.80
C SER A 214 7.62 -8.61 16.90
N LYS A 215 8.28 -7.51 17.25
CA LYS A 215 9.65 -7.51 17.79
C LYS A 215 9.76 -8.30 19.13
N SER A 216 8.63 -8.59 19.80
CA SER A 216 8.57 -9.17 21.16
C SER A 216 7.81 -10.52 21.30
N GLY A 217 7.82 -11.38 20.27
CA GLY A 217 7.29 -12.76 20.42
C GLY A 217 5.79 -13.02 20.20
N GLY A 218 5.03 -12.10 19.58
CA GLY A 218 3.71 -12.38 19.01
C GLY A 218 3.74 -13.43 17.90
N ASN A 219 2.58 -13.99 17.57
CA ASN A 219 2.47 -15.11 16.62
C ASN A 219 2.68 -14.63 15.17
N LYS A 220 3.94 -14.69 14.72
CA LYS A 220 4.41 -14.24 13.40
C LYS A 220 3.68 -14.87 12.20
N PHE A 221 3.01 -15.99 12.43
CA PHE A 221 2.30 -16.74 11.41
C PHE A 221 0.85 -16.31 11.21
N LEU A 222 0.35 -15.37 12.02
CA LEU A 222 -1.03 -14.90 11.92
C LEU A 222 -1.14 -13.64 11.07
N PHE A 223 -2.15 -13.64 10.20
CA PHE A 223 -2.58 -12.42 9.51
C PHE A 223 -4.10 -12.38 9.39
N ALA A 224 -4.62 -11.18 9.18
CA ALA A 224 -6.02 -10.92 8.90
C ALA A 224 -6.16 -10.37 7.49
N SER A 225 -7.26 -10.72 6.82
CA SER A 225 -7.65 -10.10 5.56
C SER A 225 -9.12 -9.69 5.58
N GLY A 226 -9.44 -8.59 4.91
CA GLY A 226 -10.81 -8.09 4.76
C GLY A 226 -11.26 -8.14 3.31
N GLY A 227 -12.46 -8.67 3.05
CA GLY A 227 -13.03 -8.79 1.72
C GLY A 227 -14.10 -7.73 1.42
N LYS A 228 -14.38 -7.50 0.13
CA LYS A 228 -15.45 -6.61 -0.34
C LYS A 228 -16.84 -7.05 0.13
N GLU A 229 -17.01 -8.33 0.45
CA GLU A 229 -18.21 -8.90 1.04
C GLU A 229 -18.46 -8.44 2.50
N GLY A 230 -17.47 -7.81 3.14
CA GLY A 230 -17.57 -7.29 4.52
C GLY A 230 -17.02 -8.23 5.59
N ASP A 231 -16.59 -9.44 5.22
CA ASP A 231 -16.00 -10.41 6.15
C ASP A 231 -14.51 -10.13 6.41
N ILE A 232 -14.11 -10.37 7.66
CA ILE A 232 -12.69 -10.43 8.06
C ILE A 232 -12.34 -11.89 8.34
N LYS A 233 -11.28 -12.39 7.70
CA LYS A 233 -10.76 -13.73 7.90
C LYS A 233 -9.43 -13.68 8.62
N LEU A 234 -9.22 -14.66 9.50
CA LEU A 234 -7.97 -14.87 10.22
C LEU A 234 -7.30 -16.13 9.69
N TRP A 235 -6.00 -16.04 9.47
CA TRP A 235 -5.20 -17.06 8.82
C TRP A 235 -3.99 -17.41 9.69
N ASP A 236 -3.57 -18.66 9.62
CA ASP A 236 -2.34 -19.15 10.24
C ASP A 236 -1.49 -19.83 9.18
N LEU A 237 -0.34 -19.24 8.87
CA LEU A 237 0.62 -19.72 7.87
C LEU A 237 1.22 -21.08 8.21
N ARG A 238 1.04 -21.58 9.45
CA ARG A 238 1.48 -22.93 9.86
C ARG A 238 0.45 -23.99 9.54
N MET A 239 -0.82 -23.60 9.41
CA MET A 239 -1.86 -24.55 9.03
C MET A 239 -1.74 -24.83 7.54
N PRO A 240 -2.04 -26.06 7.09
CA PRO A 240 -2.15 -26.34 5.67
C PRO A 240 -3.28 -25.48 5.10
N ILE A 241 -2.89 -24.36 4.51
CA ILE A 241 -3.74 -23.61 3.60
C ILE A 241 -3.98 -24.56 2.41
N GLN A 242 -5.14 -24.50 1.76
CA GLN A 242 -5.29 -25.17 0.46
C GLN A 242 -4.34 -24.47 -0.52
N ILE A 243 -3.10 -24.95 -0.56
CA ILE A 243 -2.02 -24.46 -1.41
C ILE A 243 -2.15 -25.21 -2.74
N GLN A 244 -2.44 -24.46 -3.80
CA GLN A 244 -2.05 -24.89 -5.15
C GLN A 244 -0.70 -24.25 -5.44
N GLU A 245 0.32 -25.07 -5.65
CA GLU A 245 1.59 -24.60 -6.22
C GLU A 245 1.36 -24.35 -7.72
N ASP A 246 0.93 -23.15 -8.08
CA ASP A 246 0.91 -22.75 -9.48
C ASP A 246 2.35 -22.39 -9.87
N ARG A 247 3.07 -23.36 -10.43
CA ARG A 247 4.20 -23.04 -11.30
C ARG A 247 3.65 -22.34 -12.52
N ILE A 248 3.99 -21.07 -12.66
CA ILE A 248 3.61 -20.24 -13.81
C ILE A 248 4.43 -20.70 -15.03
N ASP A 249 4.02 -21.79 -15.67
CA ASP A 249 4.50 -22.17 -17.01
C ASP A 249 3.76 -21.31 -18.05
N GLN A 250 4.08 -20.01 -18.10
CA GLN A 250 3.45 -19.06 -19.00
C GLN A 250 4.01 -19.19 -20.43
N LYS A 251 3.18 -19.71 -21.36
CA LYS A 251 3.21 -19.19 -22.75
C LYS A 251 1.95 -19.35 -23.60
N GLU A 252 1.04 -20.30 -23.34
CA GLU A 252 -0.01 -20.59 -24.35
C GLU A 252 -1.47 -20.40 -23.91
N GLU A 253 -1.84 -20.56 -22.63
CA GLU A 253 -3.26 -20.54 -22.24
C GLU A 253 -3.85 -19.14 -21.92
N ILE A 254 -3.02 -18.12 -21.69
CA ILE A 254 -3.48 -16.79 -21.25
C ILE A 254 -3.97 -15.90 -22.41
N LYS A 255 -3.83 -16.33 -23.67
CA LYS A 255 -4.22 -15.51 -24.83
C LYS A 255 -5.73 -15.46 -25.08
N GLU A 256 -6.47 -16.55 -24.86
CA GLU A 256 -7.88 -16.60 -25.29
C GLU A 256 -8.83 -15.91 -24.31
N GLU A 257 -8.63 -16.00 -23.00
CA GLU A 257 -9.54 -15.35 -22.03
C GLU A 257 -9.36 -13.83 -21.92
N ASN A 258 -8.26 -13.26 -22.41
CA ASN A 258 -7.96 -11.83 -22.25
C ASN A 258 -8.44 -10.94 -23.40
N GLU A 259 -8.65 -11.48 -24.62
CA GLU A 259 -9.15 -10.65 -25.74
C GLU A 259 -10.58 -10.16 -25.51
N ASP A 260 -11.45 -11.00 -24.96
CA ASP A 260 -12.85 -10.64 -24.75
C ASP A 260 -13.04 -9.66 -23.58
N VAL A 261 -12.16 -9.74 -22.57
CA VAL A 261 -12.13 -8.80 -21.44
C VAL A 261 -11.57 -7.44 -21.87
N LEU A 262 -10.52 -7.41 -22.70
CA LEU A 262 -9.99 -6.17 -23.30
C LEU A 262 -11.06 -5.47 -24.17
N LYS A 263 -11.82 -6.22 -24.97
CA LYS A 263 -12.96 -5.67 -25.75
C LYS A 263 -14.08 -5.12 -24.87
N GLN A 264 -14.36 -5.76 -23.73
CA GLN A 264 -15.35 -5.25 -22.76
C GLN A 264 -14.89 -3.95 -22.08
N ILE A 265 -13.59 -3.82 -21.81
CA ILE A 265 -12.99 -2.61 -21.23
C ILE A 265 -12.98 -1.46 -22.24
N GLU A 266 -12.60 -1.69 -23.50
CA GLU A 266 -12.69 -0.67 -24.57
C GLU A 266 -14.14 -0.20 -24.82
N SER A 267 -15.10 -1.11 -24.68
CA SER A 267 -16.54 -0.79 -24.70
C SER A 267 -16.98 0.09 -23.51
N LEU A 268 -16.36 -0.07 -22.33
CA LEU A 268 -16.67 0.76 -21.15
C LEU A 268 -16.02 2.15 -21.21
N TYR A 269 -14.83 2.25 -21.80
CA TYR A 269 -14.15 3.54 -22.02
C TYR A 269 -14.76 4.35 -23.17
N SER A 270 -15.28 3.72 -24.22
CA SER A 270 -15.98 4.43 -25.32
C SER A 270 -17.34 5.03 -24.91
N ASN A 271 -17.99 4.48 -23.88
CA ASN A 271 -19.30 4.94 -23.40
C ASN A 271 -19.23 6.03 -22.32
N SER A 272 -18.04 6.38 -21.81
CA SER A 272 -17.84 7.41 -20.78
C SER A 272 -17.28 8.74 -21.32
N VAL A 273 -16.96 8.82 -22.62
CA VAL A 273 -16.64 10.09 -23.30
C VAL A 273 -17.92 10.71 -23.86
N GLY A 274 -18.50 11.62 -23.08
CA GLY A 274 -19.55 12.52 -23.56
C GLY A 274 -19.08 13.25 -24.83
N LYS A 275 -19.92 13.21 -25.87
CA LYS A 275 -19.84 14.00 -27.11
C LYS A 275 -19.28 15.40 -26.87
N VAL A 276 -18.04 15.65 -27.31
CA VAL A 276 -17.59 16.99 -27.67
C VAL A 276 -17.85 17.16 -29.17
N VAL A 277 -18.93 17.87 -29.49
CA VAL A 277 -19.25 18.29 -30.85
C VAL A 277 -18.33 19.47 -31.20
N GLY A 278 -17.28 19.21 -31.98
CA GLY A 278 -16.39 20.23 -32.51
C GLY A 278 -16.32 20.15 -34.04
N ARG A 279 -17.05 21.02 -34.73
CA ARG A 279 -16.97 21.20 -36.19
C ARG A 279 -15.58 21.70 -36.57
N HIS A 280 -14.85 20.99 -37.43
CA HIS A 280 -13.74 21.56 -38.19
C HIS A 280 -14.16 21.88 -39.62
N ARG A 281 -14.05 23.17 -39.95
CA ARG A 281 -14.19 23.75 -41.29
C ARG A 281 -13.03 23.29 -42.18
N HIS A 282 -13.37 22.96 -43.42
CA HIS A 282 -12.45 22.87 -44.56
C HIS A 282 -11.61 24.15 -44.71
N TRP A 283 -10.32 23.99 -44.99
CA TRP A 283 -9.56 24.89 -45.87
C TRP A 283 -8.55 24.04 -46.67
N TYR A 284 -8.78 24.07 -48.00
CA TYR A 284 -7.97 23.71 -49.18
C TYR A 284 -7.04 22.50 -49.15
#